data_AF-A0AA45TVS6-F1
#
_entry.id   AF-A0AA45TVS6-F1
#
_cell.length_a   1.000
_cell.length_b   1.000
_cell.length_c   1.000
_cell.angle_alpha   90.00
_cell.angle_beta   90.00
_cell.angle_gamma   90.00
#
_symmetry.space_group_name_H-M   'P 1'
#
loop_
_entity.id
_entity.type
_entity.pdbx_description
1 polymer ?
#
loop_
_entity_poly.entity_id
_entity_poly.type
_entity_poly.pdbx_seq_one_letter_code
_entity_poly.pdbx_strand_id
1 'polypeptide(L)'
;MALGIGSKLDSVMARIRQAAEQARADMAAAAQSVKEPLPDAPDAKALNPAEGRYLDSFEEERAQKMGMPSLAAPPPPGTDPAASAIPTNEATQAQKEQGWNAPQTTVAQTSKKGCAEATLTYLEQSSAEEAVPLTQQEAREKVRNKADTMTTSVKDRVDVNLDDGATADEMGAMLGSMGIKVTNGFDECNTDALSGALKNGQMALALVDSNALLNTTLADGEKGPDSGELHWLTIDGVNPGKSKSTDDDLYRVRDPVNGAYWVKASDLKKSISQAQEQHGSGGVMTVQKDGTAKTTEQREALAQANLERTQPLGKGNGGASRRLSVGESS
;
A
#
# COMPACT_ATOMS: atom_id res chain seq x y z
N MET A 1 25.58 39.24 50.28
CA MET A 1 24.35 39.20 49.47
C MET A 1 24.57 38.24 48.31
N ALA A 2 24.11 37.00 48.43
CA ALA A 2 24.19 36.00 47.36
C ALA A 2 22.78 35.43 47.15
N LEU A 3 22.09 35.94 46.14
CA LEU A 3 20.77 35.46 45.71
C LEU A 3 20.77 35.40 44.19
N GLY A 4 20.25 34.31 43.61
CA GLY A 4 19.54 34.42 42.34
C GLY A 4 19.91 33.54 41.15
N ILE A 5 20.51 32.35 41.34
CA ILE A 5 20.63 31.37 40.23
C ILE A 5 19.71 30.16 40.46
N GLY A 6 19.61 29.64 41.69
CA GLY A 6 18.71 28.51 42.02
C GLY A 6 17.22 28.81 41.78
N SER A 7 16.75 30.03 42.09
CA SER A 7 15.34 30.40 41.93
C SER A 7 14.87 30.49 40.47
N LYS A 8 15.78 30.69 39.53
CA LYS A 8 15.44 30.77 38.10
C LYS A 8 15.27 29.38 37.48
N LEU A 9 16.06 28.39 37.91
CA LEU A 9 15.93 27.01 37.46
C LEU A 9 14.65 26.36 38.02
N ASP A 10 14.32 26.61 39.28
CA ASP A 10 13.06 26.15 39.88
C ASP A 10 11.84 26.76 39.18
N SER A 11 11.93 28.02 38.75
CA SER A 11 10.87 28.70 37.99
C SER A 11 10.65 28.09 36.60
N VAL A 12 11.71 27.68 35.90
CA VAL A 12 11.60 27.03 34.58
C VAL A 12 11.02 25.63 34.70
N MET A 13 11.46 24.84 35.68
CA MET A 13 10.92 23.50 35.90
C MET A 13 9.45 23.52 36.37
N ALA A 14 9.06 24.56 37.13
CA ALA A 14 7.65 24.79 37.47
C ALA A 14 6.79 25.09 36.23
N ARG A 15 7.30 25.91 35.29
CA ARG A 15 6.59 26.20 34.02
C ARG A 15 6.47 24.97 33.12
N ILE A 16 7.50 24.11 33.08
CA ILE A 16 7.44 22.86 32.30
C ILE A 16 6.41 21.89 32.90
N ARG A 17 6.32 21.78 34.23
CA ARG A 17 5.26 20.97 34.86
C ARG A 17 3.88 21.53 34.61
N GLN A 18 3.72 22.85 34.71
CA GLN A 18 2.45 23.51 34.44
C GLN A 18 2.01 23.33 32.98
N ALA A 19 2.95 23.42 32.02
CA ALA A 19 2.67 23.15 30.61
C ALA A 19 2.31 21.67 30.34
N ALA A 20 2.95 20.73 31.04
CA ALA A 20 2.63 19.31 30.93
C ALA A 20 1.27 18.96 31.57
N GLU A 21 0.89 19.63 32.66
CA GLU A 21 -0.44 19.51 33.27
C GLU A 21 -1.53 20.13 32.39
N GLN A 22 -1.25 21.27 31.76
CA GLN A 22 -2.15 21.92 30.80
C GLN A 22 -2.38 21.03 29.57
N ALA A 23 -1.31 20.46 28.98
CA ALA A 23 -1.43 19.55 27.84
C ALA A 23 -2.20 18.26 28.19
N ARG A 24 -2.07 17.78 29.45
CA ARG A 24 -2.88 16.65 29.94
C ARG A 24 -4.33 17.03 30.18
N ALA A 25 -4.60 18.25 30.65
CA ALA A 25 -5.95 18.76 30.81
C ALA A 25 -6.63 18.97 29.44
N ASP A 26 -5.90 19.46 28.45
CA ASP A 26 -6.40 19.65 27.08
C ASP A 26 -6.66 18.30 26.38
N MET A 27 -5.80 17.30 26.58
CA MET A 27 -6.08 15.93 26.12
C MET A 27 -7.24 15.27 26.86
N ALA A 28 -7.41 15.53 28.16
CA ALA A 28 -8.54 15.03 28.93
C ALA A 28 -9.86 15.72 28.53
N ALA A 29 -9.81 17.02 28.20
CA ALA A 29 -10.95 17.78 27.69
C ALA A 29 -11.31 17.34 26.26
N ALA A 30 -10.34 17.08 25.39
CA ALA A 30 -10.57 16.48 24.07
C ALA A 30 -11.17 15.08 24.19
N ALA A 31 -10.71 14.26 25.15
CA ALA A 31 -11.30 12.95 25.42
C ALA A 31 -12.72 13.03 26.03
N GLN A 32 -13.06 14.11 26.74
CA GLN A 32 -14.42 14.37 27.24
C GLN A 32 -15.33 14.97 26.18
N SER A 33 -14.80 15.77 25.23
CA SER A 33 -15.53 16.30 24.07
C SER A 33 -16.02 15.19 23.12
N VAL A 34 -15.41 14.00 23.16
CA VAL A 34 -15.86 12.81 22.42
C VAL A 34 -16.99 12.06 23.15
N LYS A 35 -17.31 12.43 24.40
CA LYS A 35 -18.39 11.82 25.20
C LYS A 35 -19.70 12.60 25.20
N GLU A 36 -19.75 13.82 24.68
CA GLU A 36 -21.01 14.53 24.47
C GLU A 36 -21.56 14.17 23.09
N PRO A 37 -22.72 13.49 23.00
CA PRO A 37 -23.33 13.22 21.71
C PRO A 37 -23.76 14.55 21.10
N LEU A 38 -23.31 14.81 19.87
CA LEU A 38 -23.92 15.86 19.06
C LEU A 38 -25.44 15.56 18.97
N PRO A 39 -26.32 16.51 19.34
CA PRO A 39 -27.72 16.36 19.04
C PRO A 39 -27.90 16.52 17.52
N ASP A 40 -28.68 15.62 16.93
CA ASP A 40 -29.10 15.56 15.52
C ASP A 40 -28.19 14.85 14.52
N ALA A 41 -28.07 13.52 14.68
CA ALA A 41 -28.00 12.60 13.55
C ALA A 41 -29.08 11.51 13.72
N PRO A 42 -30.07 11.39 12.81
CA PRO A 42 -31.01 10.28 12.86
C PRO A 42 -30.27 8.99 12.50
N ASP A 43 -30.64 7.88 13.16
CA ASP A 43 -30.21 6.48 12.90
C ASP A 43 -28.99 5.91 13.66
N ALA A 44 -28.68 6.37 14.88
CA ALA A 44 -27.86 5.59 15.79
C ALA A 44 -28.67 4.42 16.40
N LYS A 45 -28.50 3.19 15.88
CA LYS A 45 -29.03 1.96 16.51
C LYS A 45 -28.27 1.63 17.80
N ALA A 46 -28.99 0.99 18.73
CA ALA A 46 -28.56 0.77 20.11
C ALA A 46 -27.34 -0.17 20.27
N LEU A 47 -26.50 0.15 21.26
CA LEU A 47 -25.33 -0.58 21.73
C LEU A 47 -25.64 -2.04 22.12
N ASN A 48 -24.89 -3.00 21.56
CA ASN A 48 -24.84 -4.36 22.07
C ASN A 48 -23.77 -4.44 23.19
N PRO A 49 -24.10 -4.81 24.45
CA PRO A 49 -23.17 -4.76 25.58
C PRO A 49 -22.01 -5.77 25.57
N ALA A 50 -21.94 -6.67 24.58
CA ALA A 50 -20.94 -7.75 24.55
C ALA A 50 -19.62 -7.38 23.82
N GLU A 51 -19.59 -6.32 23.02
CA GLU A 51 -18.43 -5.96 22.20
C GLU A 51 -18.20 -4.45 22.23
N GLY A 52 -17.43 -3.99 23.22
CA GLY A 52 -17.18 -2.57 23.48
C GLY A 52 -16.20 -1.92 22.48
N ARG A 53 -16.56 -1.85 21.20
CA ARG A 53 -15.90 -0.99 20.20
C ARG A 53 -16.95 -0.41 19.26
N TYR A 54 -16.81 0.88 18.92
CA TYR A 54 -17.46 1.43 17.74
C TYR A 54 -16.88 0.68 16.54
N LEU A 55 -17.62 -0.29 16.01
CA LEU A 55 -17.31 -0.89 14.73
C LEU A 55 -17.67 0.17 13.69
N ASP A 56 -16.65 0.71 13.04
CA ASP A 56 -16.85 1.56 11.88
C ASP A 56 -17.51 0.70 10.80
N SER A 57 -18.44 1.26 10.03
CA SER A 57 -19.28 0.55 9.05
C SER A 57 -18.52 -0.34 8.04
N PHE A 58 -17.21 -0.14 7.90
CA PHE A 58 -16.27 -0.97 7.13
C PHE A 58 -15.96 -2.35 7.72
N GLU A 59 -15.96 -2.51 9.05
CA GLU A 59 -15.71 -3.80 9.70
C GLU A 59 -16.98 -4.69 9.74
N GLU A 60 -18.17 -4.09 9.85
CA GLU A 60 -19.46 -4.80 9.76
C GLU A 60 -19.67 -5.42 8.36
N GLU A 61 -19.30 -4.73 7.28
CA GLU A 61 -19.41 -5.26 5.92
C GLU A 61 -18.43 -6.42 5.66
N ARG A 62 -17.29 -6.42 6.36
CA ARG A 62 -16.29 -7.51 6.32
C ARG A 62 -16.80 -8.76 7.05
N ALA A 63 -17.49 -8.61 8.18
CA ALA A 63 -18.02 -9.72 8.96
C ALA A 63 -19.27 -10.35 8.32
N GLN A 64 -20.11 -9.56 7.66
CA GLN A 64 -21.30 -10.08 6.93
C GLN A 64 -20.95 -10.85 5.65
N LYS A 65 -19.72 -10.73 5.12
CA LYS A 65 -19.26 -11.39 3.89
C LYS A 65 -18.29 -12.56 4.14
N MET A 66 -18.55 -13.37 5.17
CA MET A 66 -18.06 -14.77 5.27
C MET A 66 -18.69 -15.70 4.21
N GLY A 67 -18.90 -15.18 3.00
CA GLY A 67 -19.56 -15.83 1.87
C GLY A 67 -18.89 -15.54 0.53
N MET A 68 -17.62 -15.10 0.52
CA MET A 68 -16.82 -15.20 -0.70
C MET A 68 -16.29 -16.64 -0.80
N PRO A 69 -16.58 -17.37 -1.90
CA PRO A 69 -16.01 -18.68 -2.09
C PRO A 69 -14.49 -18.53 -2.18
N SER A 70 -13.76 -19.37 -1.45
CA SER A 70 -12.41 -19.74 -1.82
C SER A 70 -12.44 -20.17 -3.29
N LEU A 71 -11.78 -19.42 -4.17
CA LEU A 71 -11.76 -19.70 -5.61
C LEU A 71 -10.80 -20.86 -5.91
N ALA A 72 -11.20 -22.05 -5.49
CA ALA A 72 -10.87 -23.28 -6.18
C ALA A 72 -12.19 -23.82 -6.75
N ALA A 73 -12.37 -23.74 -8.06
CA ALA A 73 -13.47 -24.42 -8.72
C ALA A 73 -13.25 -25.94 -8.61
N PRO A 74 -14.19 -26.74 -8.06
CA PRO A 74 -14.16 -28.17 -8.29
C PRO A 74 -14.63 -28.44 -9.73
N PRO A 75 -13.89 -29.25 -10.51
CA PRO A 75 -14.32 -29.62 -11.85
C PRO A 75 -15.59 -30.50 -11.78
N PRO A 76 -16.42 -30.51 -12.84
CA PRO A 76 -17.58 -31.40 -12.93
C PRO A 76 -17.14 -32.88 -12.84
N PRO A 77 -17.98 -33.77 -12.28
CA PRO A 77 -17.60 -35.15 -12.08
C PRO A 77 -17.47 -35.87 -13.43
N GLY A 78 -16.26 -36.33 -13.76
CA GLY A 78 -16.01 -37.18 -14.93
C GLY A 78 -14.78 -36.86 -15.77
N THR A 79 -14.02 -35.80 -15.46
CA THR A 79 -12.72 -35.53 -16.10
C THR A 79 -11.60 -35.69 -15.09
N ASP A 80 -10.69 -36.63 -15.34
CA ASP A 80 -9.46 -36.79 -14.56
C ASP A 80 -8.75 -35.43 -14.42
N PRO A 81 -8.53 -34.94 -13.19
CA PRO A 81 -7.82 -33.69 -12.99
C PRO A 81 -6.35 -33.94 -13.31
N ALA A 82 -5.90 -33.46 -14.47
CA ALA A 82 -4.52 -33.02 -14.56
C ALA A 82 -4.33 -32.02 -13.43
N ALA A 83 -3.55 -32.38 -12.41
CA ALA A 83 -3.33 -31.59 -11.22
C ALA A 83 -3.09 -30.14 -11.61
N SER A 84 -4.06 -29.25 -11.33
CA SER A 84 -3.88 -27.82 -11.48
C SER A 84 -2.87 -27.40 -10.43
N ALA A 85 -1.60 -27.45 -10.78
CA ALA A 85 -0.51 -27.05 -9.91
C ALA A 85 -0.67 -25.55 -9.65
N ILE A 86 -0.86 -25.20 -8.37
CA ILE A 86 -0.82 -23.80 -7.91
C ILE A 86 0.49 -23.18 -8.44
N PRO A 87 0.45 -22.01 -9.12
CA PRO A 87 1.68 -21.41 -9.66
C PRO A 87 2.73 -21.23 -8.57
N THR A 88 3.96 -21.64 -8.87
CA THR A 88 5.10 -21.59 -7.94
C THR A 88 5.79 -20.25 -8.05
N ASN A 89 5.95 -19.54 -6.93
CA ASN A 89 6.68 -18.26 -6.90
C ASN A 89 8.20 -18.47 -6.80
N GLU A 90 8.90 -18.28 -7.92
CA GLU A 90 10.36 -18.40 -7.99
C GLU A 90 11.12 -17.24 -7.34
N ALA A 91 10.46 -16.10 -7.09
CA ALA A 91 11.11 -14.94 -6.46
C ALA A 91 11.37 -15.13 -4.95
N THR A 92 10.63 -16.03 -4.29
CA THR A 92 10.56 -16.12 -2.83
C THR A 92 11.93 -16.29 -2.17
N GLN A 93 12.76 -17.20 -2.68
CA GLN A 93 14.08 -17.46 -2.10
C GLN A 93 15.02 -16.27 -2.29
N ALA A 94 15.11 -15.75 -3.52
CA ALA A 94 15.97 -14.62 -3.83
C ALA A 94 15.57 -13.37 -3.04
N GLN A 95 14.26 -13.12 -2.86
CA GLN A 95 13.76 -12.01 -2.04
C GLN A 95 14.19 -12.14 -0.58
N LYS A 96 14.12 -13.36 -0.02
CA LYS A 96 14.60 -13.62 1.34
C LYS A 96 16.12 -13.40 1.46
N GLU A 97 16.89 -13.79 0.45
CA GLU A 97 18.34 -13.54 0.39
C GLU A 97 18.67 -12.04 0.28
N GLN A 98 17.79 -11.24 -0.33
CA GLN A 98 17.86 -9.78 -0.34
C GLN A 98 17.31 -9.12 0.94
N GLY A 99 16.94 -9.91 1.95
CA GLY A 99 16.50 -9.43 3.25
C GLY A 99 15.06 -8.93 3.30
N TRP A 100 14.21 -9.38 2.36
CA TRP A 100 12.76 -9.18 2.44
C TRP A 100 12.09 -10.24 3.32
N ASN A 101 11.23 -9.76 4.22
CA ASN A 101 10.37 -10.54 5.10
C ASN A 101 8.90 -10.40 4.66
N ALA A 102 8.64 -10.65 3.38
CA ALA A 102 7.35 -10.46 2.73
C ALA A 102 6.21 -11.23 3.45
N PRO A 103 5.22 -10.55 4.06
CA PRO A 103 4.10 -11.24 4.67
C PRO A 103 3.24 -11.92 3.59
N GLN A 104 2.62 -13.04 3.95
CA GLN A 104 1.71 -13.74 3.04
C GLN A 104 0.39 -12.99 2.83
N THR A 105 -0.01 -12.16 3.80
CA THR A 105 -1.24 -11.38 3.75
C THR A 105 -1.06 -10.08 2.96
N THR A 106 -2.04 -9.74 2.14
CA THR A 106 -2.13 -8.42 1.52
C THR A 106 -2.62 -7.40 2.54
N VAL A 107 -2.10 -6.18 2.46
CA VAL A 107 -2.62 -5.05 3.24
C VAL A 107 -3.80 -4.46 2.49
N ALA A 108 -4.97 -4.44 3.12
CA ALA A 108 -6.15 -3.83 2.53
C ALA A 108 -6.11 -2.31 2.67
N GLN A 109 -6.54 -1.58 1.63
CA GLN A 109 -6.77 -0.14 1.76
C GLN A 109 -7.95 0.14 2.69
N THR A 110 -7.84 1.20 3.49
CA THR A 110 -8.88 1.63 4.45
C THR A 110 -9.76 2.77 3.96
N SER A 111 -9.44 3.35 2.81
CA SER A 111 -10.27 4.35 2.14
C SER A 111 -10.33 4.05 0.66
N LYS A 112 -11.23 4.72 -0.09
CA LYS A 112 -11.26 4.65 -1.56
C LYS A 112 -9.94 5.12 -2.19
N LYS A 113 -9.17 5.94 -1.45
CA LYS A 113 -7.90 6.50 -1.91
C LYS A 113 -6.61 5.90 -1.34
N GLY A 114 -6.75 4.91 -0.45
CA GLY A 114 -5.63 4.35 0.30
C GLY A 114 -4.84 3.23 -0.38
N CYS A 115 -4.90 3.03 -1.70
CA CYS A 115 -4.14 1.95 -2.35
C CYS A 115 -2.62 2.18 -2.29
N ALA A 116 -2.17 3.43 -2.42
CA ALA A 116 -0.79 3.84 -2.21
C ALA A 116 -0.31 3.55 -0.77
N GLU A 117 -1.05 4.03 0.23
CA GLU A 117 -0.72 3.78 1.64
C GLU A 117 -0.66 2.29 1.97
N ALA A 118 -1.62 1.49 1.48
CA ALA A 118 -1.62 0.05 1.69
C ALA A 118 -0.41 -0.64 1.03
N THR A 119 -0.05 -0.21 -0.17
CA THR A 119 1.12 -0.68 -0.90
C THR A 119 2.42 -0.36 -0.15
N LEU A 120 2.58 0.88 0.34
CA LEU A 120 3.72 1.30 1.16
C LEU A 120 3.74 0.56 2.51
N THR A 121 2.58 0.34 3.13
CA THR A 121 2.45 -0.41 4.38
C THR A 121 2.93 -1.86 4.20
N TYR A 122 2.56 -2.50 3.08
CA TYR A 122 3.03 -3.84 2.75
C TYR A 122 4.56 -3.87 2.62
N LEU A 123 5.15 -2.87 1.96
CA LEU A 123 6.60 -2.77 1.82
C LEU A 123 7.30 -2.50 3.16
N GLU A 124 6.75 -1.65 4.03
CA GLU A 124 7.29 -1.41 5.38
C GLU A 124 7.32 -2.72 6.19
N GLN A 125 6.24 -3.50 6.17
CA GLN A 125 6.20 -4.84 6.79
C GLN A 125 7.23 -5.78 6.17
N SER A 126 7.40 -5.71 4.85
CA SER A 126 8.33 -6.58 4.11
C SER A 126 9.79 -6.21 4.33
N SER A 127 10.10 -4.93 4.54
CA SER A 127 11.48 -4.45 4.74
C SER A 127 11.94 -4.50 6.19
N ALA A 128 11.00 -4.63 7.13
CA ALA A 128 11.20 -4.72 8.57
C ALA A 128 12.33 -5.70 8.94
N GLU A 129 13.27 -5.21 9.75
CA GLU A 129 14.38 -6.00 10.30
C GLU A 129 14.11 -6.43 11.75
N GLU A 130 12.94 -6.07 12.29
CA GLU A 130 12.52 -6.45 13.63
C GLU A 130 12.35 -7.97 13.76
N ALA A 131 12.75 -8.51 14.91
CA ALA A 131 12.59 -9.92 15.23
C ALA A 131 11.12 -10.36 15.31
N VAL A 132 10.23 -9.42 15.64
CA VAL A 132 8.78 -9.60 15.63
C VAL A 132 8.22 -8.85 14.41
N PRO A 133 7.49 -9.54 13.51
CA PRO A 133 6.87 -8.87 12.37
C PRO A 133 5.92 -7.76 12.81
N LEU A 134 6.00 -6.62 12.14
CA LEU A 134 5.11 -5.49 12.38
C LEU A 134 3.67 -5.88 12.04
N THR A 135 2.72 -5.47 12.89
CA THR A 135 1.30 -5.51 12.52
C THR A 135 1.01 -4.52 11.39
N GLN A 136 -0.10 -4.70 10.68
CA GLN A 136 -0.48 -3.78 9.60
C GLN A 136 -0.70 -2.35 10.13
N GLN A 137 -1.21 -2.21 11.36
CA GLN A 137 -1.43 -0.92 11.99
C GLN A 137 -0.10 -0.22 12.33
N GLU A 138 0.86 -0.91 12.94
CA GLU A 138 2.17 -0.34 13.28
C GLU A 138 2.95 0.06 12.02
N ALA A 139 2.92 -0.78 10.99
CA ALA A 139 3.56 -0.46 9.72
C ALA A 139 2.91 0.75 9.04
N ARG A 140 1.59 0.86 9.08
CA ARG A 140 0.86 2.02 8.55
C ARG A 140 1.21 3.30 9.31
N GLU A 141 1.24 3.24 10.63
CA GLU A 141 1.63 4.38 11.48
C GLU A 141 3.06 4.83 11.15
N LYS A 142 4.00 3.90 10.92
CA LYS A 142 5.35 4.24 10.46
C LYS A 142 5.34 4.90 9.07
N VAL A 143 4.54 4.41 8.13
CA VAL A 143 4.39 5.02 6.80
C VAL A 143 3.86 6.45 6.92
N ARG A 144 2.81 6.68 7.70
CA ARG A 144 2.25 8.02 7.95
C ARG A 144 3.25 8.95 8.62
N ASN A 145 3.93 8.48 9.67
CA ASN A 145 4.98 9.25 10.34
C ASN A 145 6.09 9.67 9.37
N LYS A 146 6.50 8.80 8.42
CA LYS A 146 7.49 9.16 7.39
C LYS A 146 6.97 10.21 6.41
N ALA A 147 5.71 10.14 6.01
CA ALA A 147 5.10 11.15 5.14
C ALA A 147 5.06 12.52 5.86
N ASP A 148 4.60 12.54 7.11
CA ASP A 148 4.45 13.77 7.90
C ASP A 148 5.81 14.43 8.20
N THR A 149 6.81 13.62 8.53
CA THR A 149 8.16 14.08 8.90
C THR A 149 9.10 14.27 7.71
N MET A 150 8.62 14.10 6.48
CA MET A 150 9.44 14.33 5.30
C MET A 150 9.99 15.75 5.28
N THR A 151 11.27 15.88 4.96
CA THR A 151 11.99 17.15 5.07
C THR A 151 11.58 18.12 3.97
N THR A 152 11.81 19.41 4.23
CA THR A 152 11.53 20.49 3.28
C THR A 152 12.25 20.28 1.95
N SER A 153 13.47 19.72 1.95
CA SER A 153 14.26 19.47 0.74
C SER A 153 13.57 18.52 -0.26
N VAL A 154 12.75 17.58 0.24
CA VAL A 154 11.93 16.69 -0.58
C VAL A 154 10.55 17.31 -0.83
N LYS A 155 9.94 17.94 0.18
CA LYS A 155 8.63 18.62 0.09
C LYS A 155 8.59 19.75 -0.94
N ASP A 156 9.71 20.46 -1.13
CA ASP A 156 9.83 21.51 -2.17
C ASP A 156 9.68 20.95 -3.60
N ARG A 157 9.82 19.63 -3.78
CA ARG A 157 9.69 18.94 -5.06
C ARG A 157 8.40 18.12 -5.16
N VAL A 158 7.95 17.55 -4.05
CA VAL A 158 6.84 16.61 -3.98
C VAL A 158 6.09 16.75 -2.66
N ASP A 159 4.80 17.07 -2.72
CA ASP A 159 3.94 17.15 -1.54
C ASP A 159 3.21 15.82 -1.32
N VAL A 160 3.78 14.97 -0.47
CA VAL A 160 3.18 13.63 -0.22
C VAL A 160 1.94 13.76 0.65
N ASN A 161 0.78 13.54 0.04
CA ASN A 161 -0.50 13.43 0.71
C ASN A 161 -1.16 12.07 0.42
N LEU A 162 -0.98 11.12 1.35
CA LEU A 162 -1.52 9.76 1.22
C LEU A 162 -3.05 9.67 1.37
N ASP A 163 -3.74 10.75 1.76
CA ASP A 163 -5.20 10.76 1.87
C ASP A 163 -5.90 10.85 0.52
N ASP A 164 -5.25 11.45 -0.48
CA ASP A 164 -5.79 11.62 -1.83
C ASP A 164 -5.23 10.60 -2.84
N GLY A 165 -4.34 9.71 -2.39
CA GLY A 165 -3.61 8.76 -3.22
C GLY A 165 -2.11 8.96 -3.15
N ALA A 166 -1.38 8.43 -4.15
CA ALA A 166 -0.02 8.88 -4.39
C ALA A 166 0.30 8.93 -5.88
N THR A 167 0.97 9.98 -6.33
CA THR A 167 1.65 9.99 -7.64
C THR A 167 2.88 9.09 -7.65
N ALA A 168 3.42 8.80 -8.84
CA ALA A 168 4.66 8.04 -8.95
C ALA A 168 5.83 8.70 -8.21
N ASP A 169 5.92 10.03 -8.26
CA ASP A 169 6.95 10.80 -7.56
C ASP A 169 6.77 10.75 -6.02
N GLU A 170 5.52 10.83 -5.55
CA GLU A 170 5.18 10.67 -4.12
C GLU A 170 5.54 9.28 -3.61
N MET A 171 5.24 8.24 -4.40
CA MET A 171 5.69 6.87 -4.11
C MET A 171 7.21 6.77 -4.08
N GLY A 172 7.92 7.36 -5.05
CA GLY A 172 9.39 7.38 -5.10
C GLY A 172 10.02 8.03 -3.86
N ALA A 173 9.48 9.18 -3.45
CA ALA A 173 9.90 9.89 -2.24
C ALA A 173 9.69 9.04 -0.97
N MET A 174 8.51 8.44 -0.83
CA MET A 174 8.18 7.56 0.29
C MET A 174 9.08 6.32 0.35
N LEU A 175 9.35 5.68 -0.78
CA LEU A 175 10.27 4.54 -0.83
C LEU A 175 11.67 4.94 -0.34
N GLY A 176 12.16 6.13 -0.72
CA GLY A 176 13.45 6.62 -0.25
C GLY A 176 13.49 6.86 1.25
N SER A 177 12.42 7.44 1.82
CA SER A 177 12.30 7.64 3.28
C SER A 177 12.20 6.32 4.07
N MET A 178 11.75 5.25 3.41
CA MET A 178 11.75 3.87 3.92
C MET A 178 13.09 3.15 3.76
N GLY A 179 14.07 3.74 3.06
CA GLY A 179 15.33 3.07 2.72
C GLY A 179 15.16 2.02 1.62
N ILE A 180 14.19 2.22 0.72
CA ILE A 180 13.92 1.37 -0.43
C ILE A 180 14.30 2.14 -1.69
N LYS A 181 15.18 1.54 -2.49
CA LYS A 181 15.65 2.10 -3.75
C LYS A 181 14.72 1.66 -4.88
N VAL A 182 14.24 2.62 -5.65
CA VAL A 182 13.72 2.35 -7.01
C VAL A 182 14.93 2.04 -7.89
N THR A 183 14.95 0.86 -8.50
CA THR A 183 16.06 0.42 -9.35
C THR A 183 15.82 0.80 -10.80
N ASN A 184 14.59 0.65 -11.28
CA ASN A 184 14.14 1.07 -12.60
C ASN A 184 12.66 1.49 -12.53
N GLY A 185 12.25 2.37 -13.44
CA GLY A 185 10.85 2.67 -13.73
C GLY A 185 10.62 2.62 -15.23
N PHE A 186 9.47 2.10 -15.63
CA PHE A 186 9.05 1.88 -17.00
C PHE A 186 7.62 2.40 -17.17
N ASP A 187 7.35 3.09 -18.26
CA ASP A 187 6.00 3.53 -18.68
C ASP A 187 5.16 2.38 -19.26
N GLU A 188 5.82 1.30 -19.67
CA GLU A 188 5.23 0.04 -20.10
C GLU A 188 5.63 -1.14 -19.19
N CYS A 189 4.93 -2.28 -19.32
CA CYS A 189 5.35 -3.51 -18.64
C CYS A 189 6.42 -4.25 -19.45
N ASN A 190 7.69 -3.89 -19.25
CA ASN A 190 8.83 -4.65 -19.76
C ASN A 190 8.99 -5.96 -18.95
N THR A 191 8.49 -7.06 -19.51
CA THR A 191 8.43 -8.37 -18.82
C THR A 191 9.80 -8.98 -18.59
N ASP A 192 10.77 -8.76 -19.48
CA ASP A 192 12.14 -9.23 -19.29
C ASP A 192 12.79 -8.55 -18.09
N ALA A 193 12.64 -7.23 -17.98
CA ALA A 193 13.14 -6.46 -16.86
C ALA A 193 12.42 -6.81 -15.55
N LEU A 194 11.09 -6.94 -15.58
CA LEU A 194 10.27 -7.27 -14.40
C LEU A 194 10.58 -8.68 -13.89
N SER A 195 10.50 -9.70 -14.76
CA SER A 195 10.81 -11.09 -14.38
C SER A 195 12.26 -11.24 -13.94
N GLY A 196 13.20 -10.56 -14.61
CA GLY A 196 14.60 -10.52 -14.20
C GLY A 196 14.78 -9.91 -12.82
N ALA A 197 14.14 -8.78 -12.52
CA ALA A 197 14.22 -8.15 -11.20
C ALA A 197 13.65 -9.04 -10.09
N LEU A 198 12.47 -9.63 -10.29
CA LEU A 198 11.83 -10.52 -9.33
C LEU A 198 12.67 -11.77 -9.04
N LYS A 199 13.22 -12.41 -10.08
CA LYS A 199 14.13 -13.57 -9.94
C LYS A 199 15.43 -13.23 -9.19
N ASN A 200 15.86 -11.97 -9.24
CA ASN A 200 17.03 -11.48 -8.51
C ASN A 200 16.69 -10.93 -7.10
N GLY A 201 15.46 -11.17 -6.62
CA GLY A 201 15.06 -10.84 -5.26
C GLY A 201 14.55 -9.42 -5.05
N GLN A 202 14.28 -8.68 -6.13
CA GLN A 202 13.57 -7.41 -6.04
C GLN A 202 12.05 -7.64 -5.89
N MET A 203 11.33 -6.58 -5.52
CA MET A 203 9.89 -6.47 -5.69
C MET A 203 9.58 -5.46 -6.79
N ALA A 204 8.33 -5.32 -7.18
CA ALA A 204 7.90 -4.22 -8.03
C ALA A 204 6.59 -3.61 -7.54
N LEU A 205 6.31 -2.41 -8.01
CA LEU A 205 5.06 -1.70 -7.82
C LEU A 205 4.53 -1.37 -9.22
N ALA A 206 3.24 -1.57 -9.45
CA ALA A 206 2.62 -1.19 -10.70
C ALA A 206 1.52 -0.16 -10.47
N LEU A 207 1.47 0.82 -11.36
CA LEU A 207 0.39 1.79 -11.49
C LEU A 207 -0.45 1.37 -12.70
N VAL A 208 -1.68 0.96 -12.44
CA VAL A 208 -2.56 0.32 -13.43
C VAL A 208 -3.91 1.00 -13.49
N ASP A 209 -4.67 0.75 -14.56
CA ASP A 209 -6.09 1.03 -14.58
C ASP A 209 -6.83 -0.10 -13.83
N SER A 210 -7.55 0.27 -12.78
CA SER A 210 -8.21 -0.68 -11.88
C SER A 210 -9.26 -1.55 -12.56
N ASN A 211 -10.07 -1.01 -13.47
CA ASN A 211 -11.09 -1.80 -14.16
C ASN A 211 -10.47 -2.64 -15.27
N ALA A 212 -9.47 -2.12 -15.97
CA ALA A 212 -8.74 -2.88 -16.97
C ALA A 212 -8.13 -4.16 -16.37
N LEU A 213 -7.52 -4.03 -15.18
CA LEU A 213 -6.98 -5.17 -14.45
C LEU A 213 -8.09 -6.08 -13.93
N LEU A 214 -9.12 -5.53 -13.27
CA LEU A 214 -10.22 -6.31 -12.72
C LEU A 214 -10.95 -7.14 -13.79
N ASN A 215 -11.26 -6.51 -14.93
CA ASN A 215 -11.94 -7.16 -16.05
C ASN A 215 -11.15 -8.33 -16.64
N THR A 216 -9.84 -8.44 -16.39
CA THR A 216 -9.05 -9.62 -16.82
C THR A 216 -9.37 -10.88 -16.01
N THR A 217 -9.94 -10.71 -14.81
CA THR A 217 -10.30 -11.79 -13.90
C THR A 217 -11.78 -12.17 -13.94
N LEU A 218 -12.63 -11.38 -14.59
CA LEU A 218 -14.09 -11.56 -14.65
C LEU A 218 -14.55 -12.21 -15.96
N ALA A 219 -15.67 -12.93 -15.90
CA ALA A 219 -16.31 -13.46 -17.10
C ALA A 219 -16.88 -12.33 -17.98
N ASP A 220 -17.03 -12.56 -19.29
CA ASP A 220 -17.44 -11.50 -20.25
C ASP A 220 -18.75 -10.79 -19.87
N GLY A 221 -19.72 -11.49 -19.27
CA GLY A 221 -20.99 -10.92 -18.81
C GLY A 221 -20.91 -10.18 -17.47
N GLU A 222 -19.78 -10.26 -16.77
CA GLU A 222 -19.54 -9.65 -15.45
C GLU A 222 -18.59 -8.45 -15.52
N LYS A 223 -17.99 -8.21 -16.70
CA LYS A 223 -17.06 -7.10 -16.91
C LYS A 223 -17.77 -5.77 -16.70
N GLY A 224 -17.13 -4.91 -15.94
CA GLY A 224 -17.55 -3.54 -15.74
C GLY A 224 -17.12 -2.65 -16.92
N PRO A 225 -17.15 -1.31 -16.73
CA PRO A 225 -16.59 -0.36 -17.67
C PRO A 225 -15.16 -0.71 -18.08
N ASP A 226 -14.77 -0.42 -19.32
CA ASP A 226 -13.44 -0.78 -19.83
C ASP A 226 -12.31 -0.08 -19.08
N SER A 227 -12.50 1.19 -18.69
CA SER A 227 -11.54 1.97 -17.92
C SER A 227 -12.09 2.27 -16.54
N GLY A 228 -11.19 2.34 -15.58
CA GLY A 228 -11.45 2.69 -14.21
C GLY A 228 -10.60 3.87 -13.79
N GLU A 229 -10.07 3.75 -12.59
CA GLU A 229 -9.29 4.77 -11.92
C GLU A 229 -7.84 4.24 -11.71
N LEU A 230 -6.86 5.14 -11.57
CA LEU A 230 -5.44 4.77 -11.33
C LEU A 230 -5.25 4.09 -9.97
N HIS A 231 -4.59 2.93 -9.98
CA HIS A 231 -4.46 2.05 -8.81
C HIS A 231 -3.04 1.53 -8.61
N TRP A 232 -2.56 1.61 -7.37
CA TRP A 232 -1.28 1.00 -6.97
C TRP A 232 -1.46 -0.43 -6.48
N LEU A 233 -0.54 -1.29 -6.91
CA LEU A 233 -0.39 -2.65 -6.41
C LEU A 233 1.08 -3.04 -6.29
N THR A 234 1.35 -4.01 -5.42
CA THR A 234 2.69 -4.64 -5.32
C THR A 234 2.74 -5.88 -6.19
N ILE A 235 3.88 -6.12 -6.85
CA ILE A 235 4.21 -7.38 -7.51
C ILE A 235 5.37 -8.00 -6.74
N ASP A 236 5.14 -9.16 -6.15
CA ASP A 236 6.11 -9.83 -5.28
C ASP A 236 6.42 -11.27 -5.72
N GLY A 237 5.96 -11.67 -6.90
CA GLY A 237 6.24 -13.01 -7.39
C GLY A 237 6.18 -13.14 -8.90
N VAL A 238 6.91 -14.14 -9.38
CA VAL A 238 6.94 -14.56 -10.77
C VAL A 238 6.85 -16.08 -10.82
N ASN A 239 5.99 -16.58 -11.70
CA ASN A 239 5.93 -17.96 -12.10
C ASN A 239 6.22 -17.98 -13.61
N PRO A 240 7.38 -18.51 -14.04
CA PRO A 240 7.73 -18.48 -15.44
C PRO A 240 6.74 -19.26 -16.29
N GLY A 241 6.51 -18.74 -17.48
CA GLY A 241 5.78 -19.43 -18.51
C GLY A 241 6.46 -20.72 -18.98
N LYS A 242 5.82 -21.40 -19.93
CA LYS A 242 6.41 -22.60 -20.55
C LYS A 242 7.35 -22.25 -21.70
N SER A 243 7.26 -21.02 -22.20
CA SER A 243 8.08 -20.53 -23.29
C SER A 243 9.44 -20.01 -22.79
N LYS A 244 10.30 -19.61 -23.74
CA LYS A 244 11.54 -18.88 -23.43
C LYS A 244 11.32 -17.37 -23.32
N SER A 245 10.15 -16.88 -23.72
CA SER A 245 9.74 -15.48 -23.53
C SER A 245 9.25 -15.29 -22.10
N THR A 246 9.35 -14.06 -21.59
CA THR A 246 8.71 -13.64 -20.35
C THR A 246 7.25 -13.19 -20.56
N ASP A 247 6.77 -13.18 -21.82
CA ASP A 247 5.41 -12.77 -22.17
C ASP A 247 4.32 -13.75 -21.70
N ASP A 248 4.68 -15.01 -21.41
CA ASP A 248 3.77 -16.01 -20.83
C ASP A 248 4.01 -16.23 -19.33
N ASP A 249 4.83 -15.39 -18.69
CA ASP A 249 4.99 -15.38 -17.24
C ASP A 249 3.69 -14.96 -16.55
N LEU A 250 3.47 -15.52 -15.35
CA LEU A 250 2.47 -15.05 -14.41
C LEU A 250 3.16 -14.23 -13.33
N TYR A 251 2.54 -13.11 -12.94
CA TYR A 251 3.00 -12.26 -11.85
C TYR A 251 2.06 -12.35 -10.67
N ARG A 252 2.61 -12.53 -9.47
CA ARG A 252 1.82 -12.47 -8.25
C ARG A 252 1.67 -11.01 -7.85
N VAL A 253 0.43 -10.52 -7.91
CA VAL A 253 0.06 -9.19 -7.48
C VAL A 253 -0.54 -9.22 -6.09
N ARG A 254 -0.33 -8.17 -5.33
CA ARG A 254 -0.99 -7.87 -4.06
C ARG A 254 -1.75 -6.57 -4.23
N ASP A 255 -3.02 -6.74 -4.48
CA ASP A 255 -3.98 -5.68 -4.72
C ASP A 255 -4.63 -5.26 -3.39
N PRO A 256 -4.47 -3.99 -2.96
CA PRO A 256 -5.11 -3.48 -1.74
C PRO A 256 -6.64 -3.62 -1.68
N VAL A 257 -7.30 -3.83 -2.83
CA VAL A 257 -8.74 -4.05 -2.94
C VAL A 257 -9.08 -5.54 -2.94
N ASN A 258 -8.41 -6.31 -3.80
CA ASN A 258 -8.82 -7.68 -4.16
C ASN A 258 -7.98 -8.79 -3.52
N GLY A 259 -6.92 -8.46 -2.77
CA GLY A 259 -6.04 -9.45 -2.14
C GLY A 259 -4.90 -9.90 -3.06
N ALA A 260 -4.41 -11.13 -2.87
CA ALA A 260 -3.28 -11.66 -3.65
C ALA A 260 -3.75 -12.64 -4.72
N TYR A 261 -3.30 -12.47 -5.96
CA TYR A 261 -3.63 -13.36 -7.08
C TYR A 261 -2.53 -13.34 -8.16
N TRP A 262 -2.61 -14.29 -9.09
CA TRP A 262 -1.70 -14.37 -10.24
C TRP A 262 -2.36 -13.71 -11.46
N VAL A 263 -1.64 -12.80 -12.10
CA VAL A 263 -2.05 -12.13 -13.34
C VAL A 263 -1.12 -12.56 -14.48
N LYS A 264 -1.64 -12.69 -15.70
CA LYS A 264 -0.80 -12.92 -16.87
C LYS A 264 -0.03 -11.64 -17.22
N ALA A 265 1.19 -11.80 -17.73
CA ALA A 265 1.95 -10.68 -18.27
C ALA A 265 1.18 -9.85 -19.31
N SER A 266 0.39 -10.50 -20.18
CA SER A 266 -0.47 -9.83 -21.17
C SER A 266 -1.54 -8.91 -20.55
N ASP A 267 -2.13 -9.36 -19.44
CA ASP A 267 -3.22 -8.66 -18.76
C ASP A 267 -2.68 -7.46 -17.97
N LEU A 268 -1.50 -7.63 -17.35
CA LEU A 268 -0.75 -6.54 -16.72
C LEU A 268 -0.28 -5.49 -17.75
N LYS A 269 0.24 -5.92 -18.91
CA LYS A 269 0.58 -5.03 -20.03
C LYS A 269 -0.63 -4.20 -20.47
N LYS A 270 -1.78 -4.85 -20.63
CA LYS A 270 -3.03 -4.18 -21.04
C LYS A 270 -3.47 -3.15 -20.01
N SER A 271 -3.50 -3.49 -18.72
CA SER A 271 -3.96 -2.56 -17.68
C SER A 271 -3.04 -1.34 -17.50
N ILE A 272 -1.73 -1.50 -17.71
CA ILE A 272 -0.76 -0.40 -17.71
C ILE A 272 -0.91 0.48 -18.95
N SER A 273 -1.03 -0.13 -20.13
CA SER A 273 -1.22 0.63 -21.38
C SER A 273 -2.49 1.46 -21.31
N GLN A 274 -3.56 0.88 -20.78
CA GLN A 274 -4.82 1.59 -20.57
C GLN A 274 -4.70 2.69 -19.52
N ALA A 275 -3.89 2.50 -18.47
CA ALA A 275 -3.61 3.55 -17.51
C ALA A 275 -2.95 4.77 -18.19
N GLN A 276 -1.92 4.50 -19.00
CA GLN A 276 -1.21 5.53 -19.77
C GLN A 276 -2.15 6.26 -20.74
N GLU A 277 -2.96 5.52 -21.51
CA GLU A 277 -3.88 6.10 -22.48
C GLU A 277 -4.98 6.96 -21.85
N GLN A 278 -5.56 6.52 -20.73
CA GLN A 278 -6.73 7.15 -20.14
C GLN A 278 -6.37 8.24 -19.11
N HIS A 279 -5.24 8.09 -18.43
CA HIS A 279 -4.86 8.95 -17.30
C HIS A 279 -3.51 9.65 -17.50
N GLY A 280 -2.80 9.41 -18.61
CA GLY A 280 -1.46 9.95 -18.85
C GLY A 280 -0.42 9.47 -17.84
N SER A 281 -0.68 8.32 -17.21
CA SER A 281 0.14 7.76 -16.15
C SER A 281 -0.09 6.26 -16.02
N GLY A 282 0.95 5.50 -15.75
CA GLY A 282 0.90 4.05 -15.63
C GLY A 282 2.29 3.46 -15.77
N GLY A 283 2.49 2.24 -15.31
CA GLY A 283 3.77 1.57 -15.51
C GLY A 283 4.18 0.69 -14.36
N VAL A 284 5.46 0.31 -14.37
CA VAL A 284 6.07 -0.56 -13.35
C VAL A 284 7.34 0.09 -12.85
N MET A 285 7.54 0.09 -11.54
CA MET A 285 8.84 0.36 -10.94
C MET A 285 9.34 -0.86 -10.16
N THR A 286 10.60 -1.23 -10.35
CA THR A 286 11.25 -2.30 -9.59
C THR A 286 11.96 -1.69 -8.38
N VAL A 287 11.93 -2.38 -7.25
CA VAL A 287 12.41 -1.86 -5.96
C VAL A 287 13.25 -2.88 -5.20
N GLN A 288 14.26 -2.40 -4.50
CA GLN A 288 15.13 -3.21 -3.64
C GLN A 288 15.41 -2.49 -2.32
N LYS A 289 15.67 -3.23 -1.25
CA LYS A 289 16.17 -2.63 0.00
C LYS A 289 17.50 -1.93 -0.26
N ASP A 290 17.67 -0.73 0.28
CA ASP A 290 18.95 -0.03 0.32
C ASP A 290 19.57 -0.17 1.71
N GLY A 291 20.48 -1.14 1.86
CA GLY A 291 21.19 -1.38 3.12
C GLY A 291 22.15 -0.25 3.54
N THR A 292 22.31 0.79 2.71
CA THR A 292 23.24 1.91 2.96
C THR A 292 22.55 3.17 3.48
N ALA A 293 21.24 3.34 3.24
CA ALA A 293 20.48 4.52 3.65
C ALA A 293 20.00 4.45 5.11
N LYS A 294 20.94 4.64 6.06
CA LYS A 294 20.70 4.46 7.51
C LYS A 294 20.39 5.77 8.25
N THR A 295 20.81 6.90 7.70
CA THR A 295 20.59 8.24 8.27
C THR A 295 19.46 8.97 7.55
N THR A 296 18.90 10.01 8.18
CA THR A 296 17.86 10.85 7.57
C THR A 296 18.34 11.46 6.26
N GLU A 297 19.56 12.01 6.25
CA GLU A 297 20.14 12.67 5.07
C GLU A 297 20.36 11.68 3.92
N GLN A 298 20.79 10.45 4.20
CA GLN A 298 20.93 9.41 3.17
C GLN A 298 19.59 8.97 2.59
N ARG A 299 18.55 8.89 3.43
CA ARG A 299 17.19 8.56 3.00
C ARG A 299 16.57 9.68 2.17
N GLU A 300 16.87 10.94 2.49
CA GLU A 300 16.50 12.09 1.65
C GLU A 300 17.19 12.05 0.29
N ALA A 301 18.51 11.80 0.26
CA ALA A 301 19.23 11.65 -1.01
C ALA A 301 18.67 10.48 -1.85
N LEU A 302 18.30 9.37 -1.19
CA LEU A 302 17.65 8.25 -1.86
C LEU A 302 16.26 8.62 -2.39
N ALA A 303 15.46 9.33 -1.61
CA ALA A 303 14.14 9.83 -2.02
C ALA A 303 14.27 10.71 -3.27
N GLN A 304 15.23 11.64 -3.28
CA GLN A 304 15.51 12.49 -4.46
C GLN A 304 15.95 11.67 -5.67
N ALA A 305 16.83 10.68 -5.48
CA ALA A 305 17.29 9.81 -6.57
C ALA A 305 16.17 8.89 -7.11
N ASN A 306 15.19 8.55 -6.27
CA ASN A 306 14.04 7.77 -6.69
C ASN A 306 13.10 8.59 -7.59
N LEU A 307 12.96 9.90 -7.37
CA LEU A 307 12.11 10.77 -8.21
C LEU A 307 12.48 10.68 -9.69
N GLU A 308 13.77 10.66 -10.02
CA GLU A 308 14.23 10.56 -11.41
C GLU A 308 13.84 9.23 -12.06
N ARG A 309 13.75 8.16 -11.24
CA ARG A 309 13.41 6.82 -11.72
C ARG A 309 11.91 6.58 -11.79
N THR A 310 11.10 7.42 -11.16
CA THR A 310 9.63 7.33 -11.23
C THR A 310 9.05 8.15 -12.38
N GLN A 311 9.82 9.09 -12.95
CA GLN A 311 9.38 9.94 -14.07
C GLN A 311 8.72 9.20 -15.24
N PRO A 312 9.19 8.02 -15.68
CA PRO A 312 8.55 7.32 -16.80
C PRO A 312 7.07 7.00 -16.54
N LEU A 313 6.66 6.79 -15.29
CA LEU A 313 5.28 6.40 -14.96
C LEU A 313 4.27 7.55 -15.12
N GLY A 314 4.72 8.76 -15.46
CA GLY A 314 3.85 9.93 -15.63
C GLY A 314 3.52 10.63 -14.31
N LYS A 315 2.60 11.60 -14.38
CA LYS A 315 2.25 12.51 -13.26
C LYS A 315 0.88 12.23 -12.63
N GLY A 316 0.22 11.14 -13.04
CA GLY A 316 -1.09 10.79 -12.51
C GLY A 316 -1.01 10.34 -11.05
N ASN A 317 -2.10 10.55 -10.32
CA ASN A 317 -2.22 10.14 -8.93
C ASN A 317 -2.94 8.79 -8.86
N GLY A 318 -2.24 7.76 -8.37
CA GLY A 318 -2.78 6.44 -8.05
C GLY A 318 -3.58 6.43 -6.76
N GLY A 319 -4.59 7.29 -6.67
CA GLY A 319 -5.49 7.32 -5.53
C GLY A 319 -6.76 6.55 -5.78
N ALA A 320 -7.11 6.13 -6.97
CA ALA A 320 -8.51 6.08 -7.32
C ALA A 320 -8.93 4.59 -7.46
N SER A 321 -9.49 4.00 -6.40
CA SER A 321 -9.80 2.55 -6.37
C SER A 321 -11.20 2.27 -5.80
N ARG A 322 -12.07 1.67 -6.61
CA ARG A 322 -13.41 1.24 -6.19
C ARG A 322 -13.42 -0.25 -5.87
N ARG A 323 -13.88 -0.61 -4.66
CA ARG A 323 -14.33 -1.98 -4.37
C ARG A 323 -15.58 -2.26 -5.18
N LEU A 324 -15.69 -3.46 -5.78
CA LEU A 324 -16.93 -3.94 -6.36
C LEU A 324 -18.01 -4.04 -5.26
N SER A 325 -19.01 -3.17 -5.29
CA SER A 325 -20.35 -3.51 -4.80
C SER A 325 -21.06 -4.26 -5.93
N VAL A 326 -20.99 -5.58 -5.91
CA VAL A 326 -21.91 -6.38 -6.73
C VAL A 326 -23.27 -6.30 -6.03
N GLY A 327 -24.09 -5.35 -6.46
CA GLY A 327 -25.50 -5.24 -6.09
C GLY A 327 -25.88 -4.02 -5.25
N GLU A 328 -26.04 -2.88 -5.91
CA GLU A 328 -27.14 -1.95 -5.61
C GLU A 328 -27.69 -1.46 -6.95
N SER A 329 -28.48 -2.33 -7.60
CA SER A 329 -29.40 -1.88 -8.63
C SER A 329 -30.48 -1.04 -7.95
N SER A 330 -30.64 0.21 -8.41
CA SER A 330 -31.79 1.05 -8.08
C SER A 330 -33.11 0.43 -8.53
#